data_AF-P0CS73-F1
#
_entry.id   AF-P0CS73-F1
#
_cell.length_a   1.000
_cell.length_b   1.000
_cell.length_c   1.000
_cell.angle_alpha   90.00
_cell.angle_beta   90.00
_cell.angle_gamma   90.00
#
_symmetry.space_group_name_H-M   'P 1'
#
loop_
_entity.id
_entity.type
_entity.pdbx_description
1 polymer ?
#
loop_
_entity_poly.entity_id
_entity_poly.type
_entity_poly.pdbx_seq_one_letter_code
_entity_poly.pdbx_strand_id
1 'polypeptide(L)'
;MSHVDVTVDEATINAIRQRMLETGDWERIQKLLRAHLEESGWVDDLKDLAKEKARAQDVPNLENLVKQISESAAGMVSDNVKRDVMLEIESVLDREVDQA
;
A
#
# COMPACT_ATOMS: atom_id res chain seq x y z
N MET A 1 33.47 1.49 1.58
CA MET A 1 32.53 2.21 0.71
C MET A 1 31.49 2.82 1.62
N SER A 2 31.43 4.14 1.69
CA SER A 2 30.56 4.91 2.58
C SER A 2 29.10 4.60 2.27
N HIS A 3 28.38 4.05 3.24
CA HIS A 3 26.92 4.12 3.26
C HIS A 3 26.55 5.60 3.30
N VAL A 4 26.09 6.13 2.16
CA VAL A 4 25.42 7.41 2.12
C VAL A 4 24.05 7.16 2.72
N ASP A 5 23.92 7.39 4.01
CA ASP A 5 22.62 7.51 4.65
C ASP A 5 22.05 8.85 4.16
N VAL A 6 21.38 8.82 3.00
CA VAL A 6 20.63 9.97 2.50
C VAL A 6 19.43 10.10 3.43
N THR A 7 19.60 10.86 4.52
CA THR A 7 18.46 11.30 5.31
C THR A 7 17.71 12.33 4.48
N VAL A 8 16.86 11.86 3.56
CA VAL A 8 15.86 12.72 2.91
C VAL A 8 15.02 13.31 4.03
N ASP A 9 15.04 14.62 4.18
CA ASP A 9 14.33 15.28 5.26
C ASP A 9 12.81 15.17 5.05
N GLU A 10 12.07 15.25 6.16
CA GLU A 10 10.62 15.12 6.15
C GLU A 10 9.92 16.17 5.27
N ALA A 11 10.51 17.36 5.12
CA ALA A 11 9.94 18.41 4.27
C ALA A 11 10.06 18.03 2.79
N THR A 12 11.20 17.46 2.37
CA THR A 12 11.39 16.92 1.01
C THR A 12 10.39 15.80 0.71
N ILE A 13 10.21 14.84 1.63
CA ILE A 13 9.22 13.74 1.48
C ILE A 13 7.80 14.31 1.33
N ASN A 14 7.44 15.27 2.18
CA ASN A 14 6.11 15.88 2.15
C ASN A 14 5.89 16.68 0.86
N ALA A 15 6.90 17.39 0.36
CA ALA A 15 6.81 18.12 -0.90
C ALA A 15 6.59 17.18 -2.10
N ILE A 16 7.32 16.06 -2.17
CA ILE A 16 7.12 15.03 -3.20
C ILE A 16 5.70 14.45 -3.10
N ARG A 17 5.24 14.11 -1.88
CA ARG A 17 3.87 13.61 -1.68
C ARG A 17 2.81 14.61 -2.14
N GLN A 18 2.99 15.90 -1.88
CA GLN A 18 2.07 16.94 -2.37
C GLN A 18 2.05 16.98 -3.90
N ARG A 19 3.21 16.98 -4.56
CA ARG A 19 3.27 16.95 -6.03
C ARG A 19 2.57 15.72 -6.60
N MET A 20 2.81 14.53 -6.04
CA MET A 20 2.13 13.29 -6.46
C MET A 20 0.60 13.35 -6.35
N LEU A 21 0.07 14.09 -5.36
CA LEU A 21 -1.37 14.34 -5.24
C LEU A 21 -1.86 15.35 -6.30
N GLU A 22 -1.11 16.41 -6.54
CA GLU A 22 -1.44 17.46 -7.53
C GLU A 22 -1.45 16.93 -8.96
N THR A 23 -0.53 16.02 -9.30
CA THR A 23 -0.41 15.40 -10.62
C THR A 23 -1.36 14.22 -10.83
N GLY A 24 -1.98 13.71 -9.76
CA GLY A 24 -2.87 12.54 -9.79
C GLY A 24 -2.14 11.19 -9.78
N ASP A 25 -0.82 11.18 -9.54
CA ASP A 25 -0.03 9.96 -9.50
C ASP A 25 -0.36 9.09 -8.29
N TRP A 26 -0.68 9.72 -7.16
CA TRP A 26 -1.11 8.99 -5.98
C TRP A 26 -2.35 8.15 -6.28
N GLU A 27 -3.36 8.74 -6.92
CA GLU A 27 -4.58 8.04 -7.35
C GLU A 27 -4.29 6.95 -8.38
N ARG A 28 -3.33 7.17 -9.28
CA ARG A 28 -2.90 6.17 -10.27
C ARG A 28 -2.26 4.95 -9.60
N ILE A 29 -1.35 5.18 -8.65
CA ILE A 29 -0.72 4.12 -7.84
C ILE A 29 -1.78 3.35 -7.03
N GLN A 30 -2.72 4.06 -6.39
CA GLN A 30 -3.80 3.42 -5.63
C GLN A 30 -4.72 2.55 -6.50
N LYS A 31 -5.02 2.99 -7.73
CA LYS A 31 -5.80 2.20 -8.70
C LYS A 31 -5.05 0.96 -9.15
N LEU A 32 -3.76 1.09 -9.46
CA LEU A 32 -2.89 -0.02 -9.84
C LEU A 32 -2.83 -1.07 -8.72
N LEU A 33 -2.56 -0.64 -7.48
CA LEU A 33 -2.55 -1.52 -6.32
C LEU A 33 -3.89 -2.25 -6.16
N ARG A 34 -5.01 -1.54 -6.27
CA ARG A 34 -6.35 -2.15 -6.15
C ARG A 34 -6.58 -3.21 -7.22
N ALA A 35 -6.26 -2.92 -8.48
CA ALA A 35 -6.42 -3.88 -9.58
C ALA A 35 -5.59 -5.15 -9.34
N HIS A 36 -4.32 -5.00 -8.95
CA HIS A 36 -3.46 -6.14 -8.63
C HIS A 36 -3.92 -6.95 -7.42
N LEU A 37 -4.46 -6.31 -6.37
CA LEU A 37 -5.03 -7.01 -5.22
C LEU A 37 -6.30 -7.79 -5.59
N GLU A 38 -7.13 -7.25 -6.49
CA GLU A 38 -8.30 -7.95 -7.02
C GLU A 38 -7.88 -9.15 -7.89
N GLU A 39 -6.97 -8.95 -8.85
CA GLU A 39 -6.52 -9.98 -9.78
C GLU A 39 -5.73 -11.11 -9.11
N SER A 40 -5.01 -10.82 -8.03
CA SER A 40 -4.26 -11.83 -7.27
C SER A 40 -5.12 -12.71 -6.36
N GLY A 41 -6.42 -12.41 -6.21
CA GLY A 41 -7.32 -13.11 -5.30
C GLY A 41 -7.25 -12.62 -3.85
N TRP A 42 -6.35 -11.67 -3.54
CA TRP A 42 -6.16 -11.13 -2.18
C TRP A 42 -7.45 -10.62 -1.54
N VAL A 43 -8.31 -9.96 -2.33
CA VAL A 43 -9.59 -9.43 -1.84
C VAL A 43 -10.51 -10.55 -1.35
N ASP A 44 -10.55 -11.68 -2.04
CA ASP A 44 -11.43 -12.78 -1.69
C ASP A 44 -10.87 -13.58 -0.51
N ASP A 45 -9.56 -13.83 -0.47
CA ASP A 45 -8.90 -14.45 0.67
C ASP A 45 -9.10 -13.62 1.96
N LEU A 46 -8.98 -12.29 1.86
CA LEU A 46 -9.20 -11.39 3.01
C LEU A 46 -10.66 -11.41 3.47
N LYS A 47 -11.62 -11.43 2.54
CA LYS A 47 -13.05 -11.55 2.89
C LYS A 47 -13.33 -12.86 3.61
N ASP A 48 -12.72 -13.96 3.19
CA ASP A 48 -12.94 -15.27 3.80
C ASP A 48 -12.33 -15.34 5.21
N LEU A 49 -11.12 -14.80 5.39
CA LEU A 49 -10.52 -14.59 6.72
C LEU A 49 -11.43 -13.72 7.61
N ALA A 50 -11.92 -12.60 7.09
CA ALA A 50 -12.79 -11.70 7.84
C ALA A 50 -14.12 -12.38 8.25
N LYS A 51 -14.72 -13.20 7.37
CA LYS A 51 -15.92 -13.99 7.70
C LYS A 51 -15.65 -15.01 8.79
N GLU A 52 -14.51 -15.70 8.74
CA GLU A 52 -14.11 -16.67 9.78
C GLU A 52 -13.98 -15.98 11.14
N LYS A 53 -13.24 -14.86 11.19
CA LYS A 53 -13.04 -14.10 12.43
C LYS A 53 -14.33 -13.48 12.96
N ALA A 54 -15.19 -12.95 12.09
CA ALA A 54 -16.48 -12.39 12.49
C ALA A 54 -17.41 -13.46 13.08
N ARG A 55 -17.42 -14.68 12.53
CA ARG A 55 -18.22 -15.80 13.05
C ARG A 55 -17.75 -16.28 14.43
N ALA A 56 -16.49 -16.04 14.78
CA ALA A 56 -15.92 -16.39 16.08
C ALA A 56 -16.16 -15.32 17.16
N GLN A 57 -16.72 -14.15 16.81
CA GLN A 57 -17.07 -13.11 17.78
C GLN A 57 -18.45 -13.38 18.39
N ASP A 58 -18.54 -13.37 19.73
CA ASP A 58 -19.84 -13.44 20.44
C ASP A 58 -20.74 -12.24 20.11
N VAL A 59 -20.13 -11.05 19.97
CA VAL A 59 -20.77 -9.82 19.53
C VAL A 59 -19.95 -9.23 18.39
N PRO A 60 -20.52 -9.10 17.17
CA PRO A 60 -19.82 -8.53 16.04
C PRO A 60 -19.34 -7.11 16.31
N ASN A 61 -18.04 -6.86 16.13
CA ASN A 61 -17.43 -5.54 16.25
C ASN A 61 -16.45 -5.31 15.08
N LEU A 62 -16.79 -4.34 14.23
CA LEU A 62 -16.03 -4.03 13.02
C LEU A 62 -14.61 -3.53 13.32
N GLU A 63 -14.46 -2.65 14.32
CA GLU A 63 -13.15 -2.07 14.66
C GLU A 63 -12.18 -3.16 15.13
N ASN A 64 -12.64 -4.06 16.00
CA ASN A 64 -11.87 -5.21 16.46
C ASN A 64 -11.57 -6.18 15.33
N LEU A 65 -12.52 -6.42 14.43
CA LEU A 65 -12.32 -7.28 13.26
C LEU A 65 -11.21 -6.71 12.36
N VAL A 66 -11.29 -5.42 12.02
CA VAL A 66 -10.27 -4.73 11.22
C VAL A 66 -8.90 -4.82 11.89
N LYS A 67 -8.80 -4.55 13.20
CA LYS A 67 -7.55 -4.67 13.96
C LYS A 67 -6.96 -6.08 13.88
N GLN A 68 -7.79 -7.11 14.01
CA GLN A 68 -7.35 -8.51 13.97
C GLN A 68 -6.83 -8.96 12.59
N ILE A 69 -7.45 -8.48 11.52
CA ILE A 69 -7.10 -8.95 10.16
C ILE A 69 -6.04 -8.09 9.47
N SER A 70 -5.80 -6.85 9.91
CA SER A 70 -4.91 -5.90 9.22
C SER A 70 -3.49 -6.42 8.99
N GLU A 71 -2.88 -7.04 10.00
CA GLU A 71 -1.51 -7.59 9.87
C GLU A 71 -1.48 -8.79 8.91
N SER A 72 -2.47 -9.68 9.00
CA SER A 72 -2.61 -10.80 8.06
C SER A 72 -2.83 -10.29 6.64
N ALA A 73 -3.69 -9.29 6.46
CA ALA A 73 -3.97 -8.67 5.17
C ALA A 73 -2.70 -8.10 4.52
N ALA A 74 -1.85 -7.42 5.29
CA ALA A 74 -0.56 -6.92 4.80
C ALA A 74 0.40 -8.07 4.41
N GLY A 75 0.42 -9.16 5.18
CA GLY A 75 1.21 -10.35 4.90
C GLY A 75 0.76 -11.15 3.68
N MET A 76 -0.53 -11.09 3.35
CA MET A 76 -1.13 -11.81 2.20
C MET A 76 -0.79 -11.18 0.84
N VAL A 77 -0.27 -9.95 0.80
CA VAL A 77 0.09 -9.30 -0.46
C VAL A 77 1.27 -10.06 -1.08
N SER A 78 1.06 -10.65 -2.26
CA SER A 78 2.09 -11.41 -2.95
C SER A 78 3.28 -10.54 -3.37
N ASP A 79 4.46 -11.17 -3.50
CA ASP A 79 5.69 -10.47 -3.92
C ASP A 79 5.58 -9.88 -5.32
N ASN A 80 4.72 -10.44 -6.19
CA ASN A 80 4.46 -9.88 -7.51
C ASN A 80 3.73 -8.55 -7.41
N VAL A 81 2.64 -8.50 -6.64
CA VAL A 81 1.89 -7.25 -6.42
C VAL A 81 2.78 -6.18 -5.78
N LYS A 82 3.57 -6.55 -4.77
CA LYS A 82 4.53 -5.62 -4.14
C LYS A 82 5.51 -5.06 -5.15
N ARG A 83 6.10 -5.92 -5.98
CA ARG A 83 7.09 -5.49 -6.98
C ARG A 83 6.49 -4.55 -8.00
N ASP A 84 5.34 -4.89 -8.57
CA ASP A 84 4.72 -4.11 -9.64
C ASP A 84 4.33 -2.71 -9.13
N VAL A 85 3.80 -2.61 -7.91
CA VAL A 85 3.46 -1.33 -7.28
C VAL A 85 4.71 -0.54 -6.88
N MET A 86 5.76 -1.21 -6.40
CA MET A 86 7.03 -0.55 -6.08
C MET A 86 7.69 0.06 -7.32
N LEU A 87 7.69 -0.64 -8.45
CA LEU A 87 8.21 -0.12 -9.71
C LEU A 87 7.47 1.14 -10.17
N GLU A 88 6.15 1.18 -9.98
CA GLU A 88 5.35 2.37 -10.30
C GLU A 88 5.69 3.55 -9.36
N ILE A 89 5.86 3.27 -8.06
CA ILE A 89 6.28 4.29 -7.08
C ILE A 89 7.66 4.83 -7.44
N GLU A 90 8.64 3.96 -7.72
CA GLU A 90 9.99 4.34 -8.13
C GLU A 90 9.96 5.21 -9.40
N SER A 91 9.19 4.79 -10.42
CA SER A 91 9.05 5.57 -11.66
C SER A 91 8.45 6.96 -11.44
N VAL A 92 7.51 7.11 -10.50
CA VAL A 92 6.96 8.42 -10.14
C VAL A 92 7.99 9.25 -9.39
N LEU A 93 8.67 8.66 -8.40
CA LEU A 93 9.69 9.35 -7.62
C LEU A 93 10.85 9.85 -8.49
N ASP A 94 11.34 9.04 -9.43
CA ASP A 94 12.39 9.44 -10.37
C ASP A 94 11.98 10.68 -11.16
N ARG A 95 10.73 10.70 -11.66
CA ARG A 95 10.20 11.85 -12.40
C ARG A 95 10.03 13.10 -11.53
N GLU A 96 9.60 12.95 -10.27
CA GLU A 96 9.42 14.10 -9.36
C GLU A 96 10.76 14.65 -8.85
N VAL A 97 11.77 13.79 -8.66
CA VAL A 97 13.13 14.18 -8.27
C VAL A 97 13.82 14.92 -9.42
N ASP A 98 13.63 14.49 -10.67
CA ASP A 98 14.16 15.20 -11.85
C ASP A 98 13.52 16.59 -12.06
N GLN A 99 12.37 16.85 -11.45
CA GLN A 99 11.66 18.14 -11.49
C GLN A 99 11.90 19.04 -10.27
N ALA A 100 12.72 18.60 -9.31
CA ALA A 100 13.07 19.36 -8.09
C ALA A 100 14.41 20.09 -8.25
#